data_AF-A0A3R5ZXL9-F1
#
_entry.id   AF-A0A3R5ZXL9-F1
#
_cell.length_a   1.000
_cell.length_b   1.000
_cell.length_c   1.000
_cell.angle_alpha   90.00
_cell.angle_beta   90.00
_cell.angle_gamma   90.00
#
_symmetry.space_group_name_H-M   'P 1'
#
loop_
_entity.id
_entity.type
_entity.pdbx_description
1 polymer ?
#
loop_
_entity_poly.entity_id
_entity_poly.type
_entity_poly.pdbx_seq_one_letter_code
_entity_poly.pdbx_strand_id
1 'polypeptide(L)'
;MKIANYIYTLIILFILVCCNKNNGATSFERITLKNEYVDLSKYLDFEFIPLETTKDNLIGIISNIKMTNDRIFIFDSYKANALFVFDKKGKYITQIGSPGMGPGEFAYLAGFDIDIINNNIIIYDFKRKFMYYDLDTYELISEKNLDISCCDFMALPQGKYAFFHTNDLNV
;
A
#
# COMPACT_ATOMS: atom_id res chain seq x y z
N MET A 1 30.62 -57.74 -7.98
CA MET A 1 29.42 -57.60 -8.84
C MET A 1 28.12 -57.36 -8.08
N LYS A 2 27.90 -57.89 -6.86
CA LYS A 2 26.61 -57.70 -6.13
C LYS A 2 26.39 -56.31 -5.51
N ILE A 3 27.47 -55.60 -5.13
CA ILE A 3 27.40 -54.26 -4.51
C ILE A 3 26.98 -53.19 -5.52
N ALA A 4 27.50 -53.25 -6.75
CA ALA A 4 27.09 -52.34 -7.83
C ALA A 4 25.59 -52.46 -8.13
N ASN A 5 25.05 -53.68 -8.16
CA ASN A 5 23.61 -53.91 -8.36
C ASN A 5 22.76 -53.32 -7.23
N TYR A 6 23.26 -53.33 -5.98
CA TYR A 6 22.57 -52.71 -4.84
C TYR A 6 22.51 -51.19 -4.96
N ILE A 7 23.59 -50.56 -5.45
CA ILE A 7 23.64 -49.11 -5.69
C ILE A 7 22.68 -48.71 -6.81
N TYR A 8 22.61 -49.47 -7.90
CA TYR A 8 21.64 -49.22 -8.98
C TYR A 8 20.19 -49.35 -8.49
N THR A 9 19.87 -50.35 -7.65
CA THR A 9 18.53 -50.46 -7.06
C THR A 9 18.20 -49.29 -6.12
N LEU A 10 19.18 -48.77 -5.37
CA LEU A 10 18.97 -47.64 -4.45
C LEU A 10 18.73 -46.32 -5.21
N ILE A 11 19.44 -46.11 -6.32
CA ILE A 11 19.27 -44.94 -7.18
C ILE A 11 17.90 -44.95 -7.86
N ILE A 12 17.45 -46.12 -8.35
CA ILE A 12 16.10 -46.28 -8.94
C ILE A 12 15.01 -45.99 -7.90
N LEU A 13 15.19 -46.46 -6.66
CA LEU A 13 14.24 -46.19 -5.57
C LEU A 13 14.17 -44.69 -5.24
N PHE A 14 15.29 -43.97 -5.30
CA PHE A 14 15.35 -42.54 -5.04
C PHE A 14 14.69 -41.70 -6.14
N ILE A 15 14.81 -42.12 -7.41
CA ILE A 15 14.14 -41.45 -8.55
C ILE A 15 12.62 -41.61 -8.45
N LEU A 16 12.12 -42.76 -7.96
CA LEU A 16 10.69 -43.00 -7.75
C LEU A 16 10.08 -42.12 -6.62
N VAL A 17 10.88 -41.73 -5.63
CA VAL A 17 10.43 -40.87 -4.50
C VAL A 17 10.36 -39.39 -4.90
N CYS A 18 11.10 -38.95 -5.93
CA CYS A 18 11.16 -37.54 -6.34
C CYS A 18 10.02 -37.06 -7.27
N CYS A 19 9.05 -37.90 -7.61
CA CYS A 19 7.89 -37.51 -8.43
C CYS A 19 6.63 -37.35 -7.58
N ASN A 20 6.65 -36.39 -6.64
CA ASN A 20 5.42 -35.86 -6.09
C ASN A 20 5.34 -34.37 -6.41
N LYS A 21 5.06 -34.07 -7.70
CA LYS A 21 4.45 -32.78 -8.02
C LYS A 21 3.07 -32.79 -7.38
N ASN A 22 3.01 -32.31 -6.15
CA ASN A 22 1.78 -31.78 -5.61
C ASN A 22 1.42 -30.59 -6.48
N ASN A 23 0.75 -30.87 -7.59
CA ASN A 23 -0.16 -29.93 -8.22
C ASN A 23 -1.27 -29.77 -7.19
N GLY A 24 -1.00 -29.01 -6.12
CA GLY A 24 -2.03 -28.52 -5.23
C GLY A 24 -2.97 -27.76 -6.14
N ALA A 25 -4.09 -28.39 -6.49
CA ALA A 25 -5.16 -27.72 -7.17
C ALA A 25 -5.56 -26.60 -6.22
N THR A 26 -5.10 -25.39 -6.52
CA THR A 26 -5.54 -24.18 -5.82
C THR A 26 -7.03 -24.10 -6.07
N SER A 27 -7.82 -24.49 -5.07
CA SER A 27 -9.26 -24.35 -5.11
C SER A 27 -9.55 -22.86 -5.08
N PHE A 28 -10.02 -22.31 -6.19
CA PHE A 28 -10.51 -20.94 -6.23
C PHE A 28 -11.93 -20.93 -5.70
N GLU A 29 -12.18 -20.19 -4.63
CA GLU A 29 -13.55 -19.86 -4.25
C GLU A 29 -14.10 -18.86 -5.26
N ARG A 30 -15.07 -19.30 -6.07
CA ARG A 30 -15.78 -18.41 -6.99
C ARG A 30 -16.91 -17.73 -6.24
N ILE A 31 -16.68 -16.50 -5.80
CA ILE A 31 -17.77 -15.62 -5.34
C ILE A 31 -18.54 -15.15 -6.58
N THR A 32 -19.78 -15.62 -6.72
CA THR A 32 -20.68 -15.15 -7.77
C THR A 32 -21.52 -14.02 -7.19
N LEU A 33 -21.19 -12.78 -7.55
CA LEU A 33 -22.00 -11.63 -7.18
C LEU A 33 -23.29 -11.67 -8.01
N LYS A 34 -24.44 -11.73 -7.32
CA LYS A 34 -25.74 -11.56 -7.96
C LYS A 34 -25.93 -10.08 -8.24
N ASN A 35 -26.38 -9.75 -9.44
CA ASN A 35 -26.64 -8.37 -9.85
C ASN A 35 -28.03 -7.94 -9.35
N GLU A 36 -28.17 -7.85 -8.03
CA GLU A 36 -29.38 -7.38 -7.36
C GLU A 36 -29.22 -5.91 -6.99
N TYR A 37 -30.21 -5.09 -7.32
CA TYR A 37 -30.21 -3.68 -6.94
C TYR A 37 -30.62 -3.56 -5.47
N VAL A 38 -29.69 -3.12 -4.64
CA VAL A 38 -29.93 -2.86 -3.21
C VAL A 38 -29.92 -1.37 -2.97
N ASP A 39 -31.01 -0.85 -2.38
CA ASP A 39 -31.07 0.52 -1.90
C ASP A 39 -30.23 0.65 -0.61
N LEU A 40 -29.01 1.17 -0.77
CA LEU A 40 -28.04 1.31 0.32
C LEU A 40 -28.45 2.37 1.35
N SER A 41 -29.34 3.30 1.01
CA SER A 41 -29.78 4.34 1.96
C SER A 41 -30.49 3.78 3.20
N LYS A 42 -31.00 2.55 3.10
CA LYS A 42 -31.66 1.83 4.20
C LYS A 42 -30.70 1.18 5.19
N TYR A 43 -29.42 1.09 4.82
CA TYR A 43 -28.40 0.35 5.57
C TYR A 43 -27.18 1.19 5.92
N LEU A 44 -27.10 2.42 5.40
CA LEU A 44 -25.96 3.31 5.58
C LEU A 44 -26.39 4.60 6.25
N ASP A 45 -25.72 4.92 7.34
CA ASP A 45 -25.67 6.28 7.87
C ASP A 45 -24.54 7.03 7.16
N PHE A 46 -24.78 8.30 6.84
CA PHE A 46 -23.78 9.17 6.22
C PHE A 46 -23.61 10.44 7.03
N GLU A 47 -22.37 10.91 7.09
CA GLU A 47 -21.99 12.18 7.70
C GLU A 47 -21.21 13.00 6.66
N PHE A 48 -21.47 14.30 6.62
CA PHE A 48 -20.72 15.24 5.80
C PHE A 48 -19.74 16.00 6.68
N ILE A 49 -18.45 15.86 6.40
CA ILE A 49 -17.38 16.54 7.14
C ILE A 49 -16.82 17.65 6.24
N PRO A 50 -17.14 18.93 6.49
CA PRO A 50 -16.56 20.03 5.73
C PRO A 50 -15.09 20.18 6.11
N LEU A 51 -14.19 20.19 5.12
CA LEU A 51 -12.77 20.45 5.34
C LEU A 51 -12.50 21.96 5.41
N GLU A 52 -11.80 22.39 6.45
CA GLU A 52 -11.31 23.76 6.59
C GLU A 52 -10.48 24.14 5.37
N THR A 53 -10.76 25.30 4.78
CA THR A 53 -10.06 25.77 3.59
C THR A 53 -9.44 27.14 3.86
N THR A 54 -8.12 27.19 3.77
CA THR A 54 -7.29 28.38 3.91
C THR A 54 -6.36 28.50 2.70
N LYS A 55 -5.50 29.52 2.68
CA LYS A 55 -4.50 29.66 1.61
C LYS A 55 -3.40 28.59 1.67
N ASP A 56 -3.20 27.98 2.83
CA ASP A 56 -2.08 27.07 3.09
C ASP A 56 -2.43 25.59 2.87
N ASN A 57 -3.71 25.27 2.64
CA ASN A 57 -4.20 23.89 2.52
C ASN A 57 -5.24 23.74 1.39
N LEU A 58 -4.98 24.42 0.26
CA LEU A 58 -5.82 24.29 -0.93
C LEU A 58 -5.68 22.90 -1.54
N ILE A 59 -6.80 22.17 -1.57
CA ILE A 59 -6.90 20.85 -2.20
C ILE A 59 -7.41 21.04 -3.63
N GLY A 60 -6.69 20.52 -4.62
CA GLY A 60 -7.11 20.55 -6.02
C GLY A 60 -7.76 19.25 -6.48
N ILE A 61 -7.09 18.12 -6.28
CA ILE A 61 -7.60 16.78 -6.63
C ILE A 61 -7.37 15.84 -5.46
N ILE A 62 -8.43 15.22 -4.95
CA ILE A 62 -8.30 14.17 -3.94
C ILE A 62 -8.02 12.85 -4.68
N SER A 63 -6.76 12.42 -4.70
CA SER A 63 -6.35 11.17 -5.34
C SER A 63 -6.44 9.97 -4.41
N ASN A 64 -6.31 10.17 -3.09
CA ASN A 64 -6.50 9.12 -2.10
C ASN A 64 -6.94 9.71 -0.74
N ILE A 65 -7.67 8.93 0.05
CA ILE A 65 -8.10 9.28 1.41
C ILE A 65 -7.83 8.08 2.32
N LYS A 66 -7.20 8.34 3.47
CA LYS A 66 -7.10 7.37 4.56
C LYS A 66 -7.56 8.00 5.86
N MET A 67 -8.08 7.18 6.77
CA MET A 67 -8.59 7.64 8.06
C MET A 67 -8.07 6.77 9.19
N THR A 68 -7.76 7.41 10.31
CA THR A 68 -7.55 6.73 11.60
C THR A 68 -8.75 7.00 12.52
N ASN A 69 -8.63 6.63 13.79
CA ASN A 69 -9.65 6.89 14.79
C ASN A 69 -9.89 8.39 15.05
N ASP A 70 -9.00 9.28 14.63
CA ASP A 70 -9.01 10.70 15.00
C ASP A 70 -8.47 11.65 13.92
N ARG A 71 -8.01 11.13 12.78
CA ARG A 71 -7.46 11.92 11.67
C ARG A 71 -8.03 11.50 10.32
N ILE A 72 -8.08 12.47 9.42
CA ILE A 72 -8.37 12.30 7.99
C ILE A 72 -7.13 12.74 7.23
N PHE A 73 -6.62 11.86 6.37
CA PHE A 73 -5.47 12.10 5.51
C PHE A 73 -5.97 12.26 4.09
N ILE A 74 -5.79 13.45 3.52
CA ILE A 74 -6.17 13.78 2.14
C ILE A 74 -4.90 13.87 1.32
N PHE A 75 -4.81 13.05 0.29
CA PHE A 75 -3.69 13.02 -0.63
C PHE A 75 -4.08 13.67 -1.94
N ASP A 76 -3.31 14.67 -2.34
CA ASP A 76 -3.38 15.31 -3.64
C ASP A 76 -2.02 15.19 -4.31
N SER A 77 -1.86 14.14 -5.11
CA SER A 77 -0.61 13.85 -5.82
C SER A 77 -0.42 14.68 -7.09
N TYR A 78 -1.36 15.56 -7.45
CA TYR A 78 -1.33 16.21 -8.77
C TYR A 78 -1.30 17.74 -8.71
N LYS A 79 -2.27 18.37 -8.04
CA LYS A 79 -2.37 19.84 -8.00
C LYS A 79 -1.59 20.42 -6.84
N ALA A 80 -1.78 19.88 -5.64
CA ALA A 80 -1.05 20.33 -4.47
C ALA A 80 0.31 19.62 -4.32
N ASN A 81 0.42 18.38 -4.81
CA ASN A 81 1.54 17.48 -4.50
C ASN A 81 1.77 17.47 -2.98
N ALA A 82 0.72 17.16 -2.21
CA ALA A 82 0.72 17.25 -0.76
C ALA A 82 -0.08 16.12 -0.10
N LEU A 83 0.33 15.76 1.12
CA LEU A 83 -0.46 14.95 2.05
C LEU A 83 -0.93 15.84 3.20
N PHE A 84 -2.21 16.17 3.21
CA PHE A 84 -2.83 17.00 4.24
C PHE A 84 -3.44 16.15 5.35
N VAL A 85 -3.34 16.64 6.58
CA VAL A 85 -3.91 16.03 7.77
C VAL A 85 -4.98 16.95 8.35
N PHE A 86 -6.14 16.39 8.59
CA PHE A 86 -7.27 17.04 9.24
C PHE A 86 -7.67 16.24 10.48
N ASP A 87 -8.31 16.90 11.44
CA ASP A 87 -9.03 16.19 12.49
C ASP A 87 -10.33 15.57 11.93
N LYS A 88 -11.00 14.74 12.74
CA LYS A 88 -12.28 14.12 12.35
C LYS A 88 -13.44 15.10 12.12
N LYS A 89 -13.30 16.36 12.53
CA LYS A 89 -14.30 17.42 12.28
C LYS A 89 -13.95 18.25 11.04
N GLY A 90 -12.88 17.89 10.33
CA GLY A 90 -12.41 18.56 9.13
C GLY A 90 -11.58 19.81 9.40
N LYS A 91 -11.14 20.06 10.64
CA LYS A 91 -10.20 21.16 10.93
C LYS A 91 -8.81 20.79 10.42
N TYR A 92 -8.14 21.74 9.76
CA TYR A 92 -6.79 21.54 9.27
C TYR A 92 -5.79 21.45 10.43
N ILE A 93 -4.90 20.46 10.35
CA ILE A 93 -3.83 20.26 11.34
C ILE A 93 -2.49 20.62 10.72
N THR A 94 -2.11 19.93 9.65
CA THR A 94 -0.79 20.12 9.03
C THR A 94 -0.73 19.51 7.63
N GLN A 95 0.36 19.78 6.94
CA GLN A 95 0.82 19.06 5.76
C GLN A 95 2.06 18.23 6.14
N ILE A 96 2.14 17.00 5.61
CA ILE A 96 3.29 16.11 5.82
C ILE A 96 4.25 16.26 4.65
N GLY A 97 5.49 16.62 4.97
CA GLY A 97 6.55 16.91 4.00
C GLY A 97 6.20 18.06 3.05
N SER A 98 7.10 18.33 2.11
CA SER A 98 6.92 19.38 1.12
C SER A 98 7.53 19.00 -0.24
N PRO A 99 7.01 19.55 -1.36
CA PRO A 99 7.64 19.41 -2.65
C PRO A 99 9.07 19.94 -2.64
N GLY A 100 10.03 19.14 -3.13
CA GLY A 100 11.43 19.55 -3.22
C GLY A 100 12.40 18.39 -3.38
N MET A 101 13.66 18.62 -3.03
CA MET A 101 14.75 17.64 -3.17
C MET A 101 15.66 17.52 -1.93
N GLY A 102 15.38 18.28 -0.87
CA GLY A 102 16.06 18.18 0.41
C GLY A 102 15.60 16.99 1.26
N PRO A 103 16.24 16.74 2.41
CA PRO A 103 15.79 15.75 3.38
C PRO A 103 14.35 16.04 3.85
N GLY A 104 13.46 15.06 3.82
CA GLY A 104 12.04 15.26 4.17
C GLY A 104 11.21 15.94 3.08
N GLU A 105 11.80 16.29 1.94
CA GLU A 105 11.09 16.75 0.76
C GLU A 105 10.93 15.61 -0.27
N PHE A 106 9.80 15.62 -0.98
CA PHE A 106 9.52 14.67 -2.05
C PHE A 106 9.45 15.38 -3.40
N ALA A 107 9.96 14.74 -4.45
CA ALA A 107 9.89 15.32 -5.79
C ALA A 107 8.48 15.16 -6.37
N TYR A 108 7.95 13.94 -6.30
CA TYR A 108 6.63 13.60 -6.82
C TYR A 108 5.98 12.54 -5.93
N LEU A 109 4.90 12.92 -5.27
CA LEU A 109 4.12 11.99 -4.46
C LEU A 109 3.41 10.96 -5.34
N ALA A 110 3.72 9.69 -5.12
CA ALA A 110 3.16 8.58 -5.88
C ALA A 110 2.05 7.86 -5.12
N GLY A 111 2.27 7.63 -3.82
CA GLY A 111 1.32 6.97 -2.95
C GLY A 111 1.69 7.16 -1.49
N PHE A 112 0.78 6.80 -0.59
CA PHE A 112 1.05 6.77 0.84
C PHE A 112 0.25 5.67 1.51
N ASP A 113 0.72 5.20 2.67
CA ASP A 113 -0.04 4.32 3.54
C ASP A 113 0.18 4.63 5.03
N ILE A 114 -0.74 4.18 5.86
CA ILE A 114 -0.68 4.33 7.31
C ILE A 114 -0.46 2.96 7.93
N ASP A 115 0.75 2.74 8.44
CA ASP A 115 1.09 1.55 9.20
C ASP A 115 0.83 1.80 10.68
N ILE A 116 -0.43 1.57 11.09
CA ILE A 116 -0.89 1.75 12.47
C ILE A 116 -0.10 0.87 13.45
N ILE A 117 0.34 -0.32 13.03
CA ILE A 117 1.05 -1.25 13.91
C ILE A 117 2.40 -0.68 14.32
N ASN A 118 3.10 -0.05 13.38
CA ASN A 118 4.41 0.57 13.63
C ASN A 118 4.34 2.07 13.89
N ASN A 119 3.14 2.64 14.03
CA ASN A 119 2.89 4.07 14.22
C ASN A 119 3.52 4.98 13.16
N ASN A 120 3.50 4.55 11.90
CA ASN A 120 4.17 5.25 10.81
C ASN A 120 3.21 5.66 9.71
N ILE A 121 3.52 6.79 9.09
CA ILE A 121 3.02 7.19 7.78
C ILE A 121 4.15 6.95 6.79
N ILE A 122 3.84 6.22 5.72
CA ILE A 122 4.82 5.88 4.70
C ILE A 122 4.41 6.60 3.43
N ILE A 123 5.29 7.45 2.92
CA ILE A 123 5.12 8.15 1.64
C ILE A 123 6.05 7.52 0.63
N TYR A 124 5.53 7.27 -0.57
CA TYR A 124 6.30 6.84 -1.73
C TYR A 124 6.55 8.02 -2.66
N ASP A 125 7.82 8.39 -2.83
CA ASP A 125 8.30 9.30 -3.87
C ASP A 125 8.60 8.49 -5.14
N PHE A 126 8.10 8.94 -6.29
CA PHE A 126 8.34 8.35 -7.62
C PHE A 126 9.83 8.18 -7.96
N LYS A 127 10.74 8.85 -7.25
CA LYS A 127 12.20 8.56 -7.28
C LYS A 127 12.60 7.22 -6.66
N ARG A 128 11.63 6.33 -6.41
CA ARG A 128 11.80 5.02 -5.77
C ARG A 128 12.32 5.17 -4.34
N LYS A 129 11.68 6.02 -3.55
CA LYS A 129 12.08 6.25 -2.16
C LYS A 129 10.86 6.17 -1.25
N PHE A 130 10.96 5.37 -0.19
CA PHE A 130 10.05 5.46 0.94
C PHE A 130 10.55 6.48 1.95
N MET A 131 9.64 7.29 2.44
CA MET A 131 9.86 8.26 3.51
C MET A 131 8.92 7.89 4.65
N TYR A 132 9.49 7.66 5.84
CA TYR A 132 8.75 7.25 7.02
C TYR A 132 8.60 8.46 7.93
N TYR A 133 7.37 8.79 8.27
CA TYR A 133 7.02 9.84 9.21
C TYR A 133 6.32 9.23 10.42
N ASP A 134 6.52 9.83 11.59
CA ASP A 134 5.78 9.45 12.80
C ASP A 134 4.30 9.84 12.66
N LEU A 135 3.39 8.94 13.02
CA LEU A 135 1.96 9.15 12.87
C LEU A 135 1.38 10.19 13.84
N ASP A 136 2.04 10.42 14.98
CA ASP A 136 1.58 11.35 16.01
C ASP A 136 2.21 12.74 15.86
N THR A 137 3.52 12.80 15.59
CA THR A 137 4.26 14.08 15.48
C THR A 137 4.35 14.61 14.05
N TYR A 138 4.14 13.75 13.05
CA TYR A 138 4.32 14.05 11.62
C TYR A 138 5.76 14.39 11.23
N GLU A 139 6.73 14.11 12.09
CA GLU A 139 8.14 14.33 11.82
C GLU A 139 8.75 13.18 11.00
N LEU A 140 9.71 13.50 10.15
CA LEU A 140 10.44 12.49 9.36
C LEU A 140 11.31 11.65 10.30
N ILE A 141 11.11 10.33 10.24
CA ILE A 141 11.91 9.33 10.96
C ILE A 141 13.10 8.89 10.11
N SER A 142 12.85 8.50 8.86
CA SER A 142 13.88 7.95 7.98
C SER A 142 13.48 7.91 6.51
N GLU A 143 14.46 7.68 5.64
CA GLU A 143 14.26 7.50 4.21
C GLU A 143 14.94 6.21 3.74
N LYS A 144 14.31 5.51 2.80
CA LYS A 144 14.82 4.26 2.23
C LYS A 144 14.60 4.22 0.72
N ASN A 145 15.69 4.12 -0.03
CA ASN A 145 15.62 3.86 -1.47
C ASN A 145 15.12 2.44 -1.74
N LEU A 146 14.36 2.29 -2.82
CA LEU A 146 13.82 1.04 -3.30
C LEU A 146 14.43 0.71 -4.65
N ASP A 147 14.69 -0.58 -4.86
CA ASP A 147 15.17 -1.08 -6.16
C ASP A 147 14.03 -1.22 -7.19
N ILE A 148 12.77 -1.08 -6.73
CA ILE A 148 11.56 -1.23 -7.54
C ILE A 148 10.83 0.10 -7.74
N SER A 149 10.15 0.22 -8.88
CA SER A 149 9.20 1.29 -9.18
C SER A 149 7.79 0.74 -9.13
N CYS A 150 6.86 1.40 -8.44
CA CYS A 150 5.44 1.02 -8.37
C CYS A 150 4.54 2.23 -8.61
N CYS A 151 3.26 1.99 -8.88
CA CYS A 151 2.28 3.07 -8.97
C CYS A 151 1.67 3.37 -7.61
N ASP A 152 1.51 2.34 -6.77
CA ASP A 152 1.01 2.44 -5.41
C ASP A 152 1.55 1.27 -4.58
N PHE A 153 1.38 1.32 -3.27
CA PHE A 153 1.78 0.26 -2.36
C PHE A 153 0.85 0.17 -1.15
N MET A 154 0.98 -0.91 -0.40
CA MET A 154 0.31 -1.09 0.89
C MET A 154 1.28 -1.72 1.89
N ALA A 155 1.32 -1.16 3.09
CA ALA A 155 2.03 -1.72 4.23
C ALA A 155 1.29 -2.96 4.74
N LEU A 156 2.05 -4.03 4.97
CA LEU A 156 1.55 -5.30 5.49
C LEU A 156 2.22 -5.61 6.84
N PRO A 157 1.60 -6.45 7.68
CA PRO A 157 2.21 -6.88 8.93
C PRO A 157 3.63 -7.42 8.75
N GLN A 158 4.44 -7.29 9.81
CA GLN A 158 5.83 -7.77 9.85
C GLN A 158 6.77 -7.03 8.88
N GLY A 159 6.48 -5.76 8.57
CA GLY A 159 7.35 -4.92 7.73
C GLY A 159 7.39 -5.34 6.26
N LYS A 160 6.33 -5.99 5.78
CA LYS A 160 6.17 -6.38 4.38
C LYS A 160 5.38 -5.32 3.63
N TYR A 161 5.47 -5.36 2.31
CA TYR A 161 4.75 -4.44 1.43
C TYR A 161 4.13 -5.20 0.26
N ALA A 162 2.91 -4.83 -0.12
CA ALA A 162 2.34 -5.15 -1.43
C ALA A 162 2.60 -3.97 -2.36
N PHE A 163 3.07 -4.25 -3.58
CA PHE A 163 3.32 -3.22 -4.60
C PHE A 163 2.36 -3.40 -5.76
N PHE A 164 1.71 -2.31 -6.17
CA PHE A 164 0.80 -2.29 -7.30
C PHE A 164 1.53 -1.71 -8.51
N HIS A 165 1.58 -2.50 -9.58
CA HIS A 165 2.09 -2.09 -10.87
C HIS A 165 0.93 -2.12 -11.85
N THR A 166 0.78 -1.07 -12.67
CA THR A 166 0.00 -1.24 -13.88
C THR A 166 0.77 -2.19 -14.78
N ASN A 167 0.15 -3.31 -15.16
CA ASN A 167 0.68 -4.11 -16.26
C ASN A 167 0.50 -3.24 -17.51
N ASP A 168 1.51 -2.44 -17.86
CA ASP A 168 1.67 -1.95 -19.22
C ASP A 168 2.14 -3.13 -20.08
N LEU A 169 1.27 -4.13 -20.19
CA LEU A 169 1.30 -5.12 -21.24
C LEU A 169 0.15 -4.79 -22.17
N ASN A 170 0.46 -3.91 -23.13
CA ASN A 170 -0.18 -3.75 -24.43
C ASN A 170 -1.61 -4.29 -24.58
N VAL A 171 -2.57 -3.37 -24.73
CA VAL A 171 -3.74 -3.56 -25.61
C VAL A 171 -3.71 -2.46 -26.64
#